data_AF-A0A5A8F852-F1
#
_entry.id   AF-A0A5A8F852-F1
#
_cell.length_a   1.000
_cell.length_b   1.000
_cell.length_c   1.000
_cell.angle_alpha   90.00
_cell.angle_beta   90.00
_cell.angle_gamma   90.00
#
_symmetry.space_group_name_H-M   'P 1'
#
loop_
_entity.id
_entity.type
_entity.pdbx_description
1 polymer ?
#
loop_
_entity_poly.entity_id
_entity_poly.type
_entity_poly.pdbx_seq_one_letter_code
_entity_poly.pdbx_strand_id
1 'polypeptide(L)'
;MSREDLLELKKEITIVEDFAEELDEQELKQLDELKKMFDNGFNKLSDDDKKWLNMEFFKWIELYINEVSCTANGCSGCAGGCDIEF
;
A
#
# COMPACT_ATOMS: atom_id res chain seq x y z
N MET A 1 2.47 -18.53 1.55
CA MET A 1 2.41 -17.08 1.77
C MET A 1 1.24 -16.85 2.71
N SER A 2 1.52 -16.30 3.88
CA SER A 2 0.50 -15.95 4.86
C SER A 2 -0.22 -14.67 4.47
N ARG A 3 -1.31 -14.33 5.16
CA ARG A 3 -2.02 -13.05 4.96
C ARG A 3 -1.15 -11.86 5.38
N GLU A 4 -0.29 -12.04 6.38
CA GLU A 4 0.67 -11.04 6.84
C GLU A 4 1.75 -10.79 5.78
N ASP A 5 2.29 -11.85 5.16
CA ASP A 5 3.26 -11.72 4.06
C ASP A 5 2.66 -10.96 2.87
N LEU A 6 1.38 -11.22 2.56
CA LEU A 6 0.66 -10.54 1.47
C LEU A 6 0.38 -9.07 1.79
N LEU A 7 0.13 -8.74 3.06
CA LEU A 7 -0.03 -7.36 3.49
C LEU A 7 1.29 -6.59 3.28
N GLU A 8 2.42 -7.14 3.72
CA GLU A 8 3.72 -6.50 3.53
C GLU A 8 4.06 -6.35 2.04
N LEU A 9 3.81 -7.39 1.24
CA LEU A 9 3.99 -7.33 -0.22
C LEU A 9 3.14 -6.23 -0.86
N LYS A 10 1.91 -6.03 -0.40
CA LYS A 10 1.03 -4.97 -0.92
C LYS A 10 1.57 -3.57 -0.59
N LYS A 11 2.10 -3.38 0.62
CA LYS A 11 2.75 -2.12 1.03
C LYS A 11 3.97 -1.82 0.17
N GLU A 12 4.82 -2.83 -0.04
CA GLU A 12 6.02 -2.70 -0.88
C GLU A 12 5.65 -2.33 -2.32
N ILE A 13 4.68 -3.03 -2.92
CA ILE A 13 4.17 -2.69 -4.26
C ILE A 13 3.72 -1.22 -4.30
N THR A 14 2.96 -0.76 -3.30
CA THR A 14 2.47 0.61 -3.29
C THR A 14 3.57 1.65 -3.14
N ILE A 15 4.60 1.39 -2.33
CA ILE A 15 5.77 2.27 -2.23
C ILE A 15 6.51 2.32 -3.57
N VAL A 16 6.77 1.17 -4.19
CA VAL A 16 7.48 1.10 -5.47
C VAL A 16 6.67 1.77 -6.59
N GLU A 17 5.34 1.64 -6.57
CA GLU A 17 4.44 2.35 -7.50
C GLU A 17 4.54 3.87 -7.37
N ASP A 18 4.77 4.40 -6.17
CA ASP A 18 4.93 5.83 -5.90
C ASP A 18 6.17 6.40 -6.61
N PHE A 19 7.21 5.58 -6.79
CA PHE A 19 8.43 5.92 -7.53
C PHE A 19 8.44 5.37 -8.97
N ALA A 20 7.29 4.94 -9.50
CA ALA A 20 7.24 4.28 -10.82
C ALA A 20 7.77 5.14 -11.98
N GLU A 21 7.72 6.47 -11.85
CA GLU A 21 8.28 7.39 -12.84
C GLU A 21 9.82 7.36 -12.89
N GLU A 22 10.47 6.89 -11.83
CA GLU A 22 11.93 6.78 -11.70
C GLU A 22 12.46 5.37 -12.03
N LEU A 23 11.58 4.37 -12.17
CA LEU A 23 11.94 2.98 -12.42
C LEU A 23 12.34 2.75 -13.88
N ASP A 24 13.36 1.93 -14.08
CA ASP A 24 13.74 1.45 -15.40
C ASP A 24 12.83 0.31 -15.92
N GLU A 25 12.99 -0.08 -17.19
CA GLU A 25 12.17 -1.15 -17.79
C GLU A 25 12.31 -2.52 -17.08
N GLN A 26 13.45 -2.79 -16.44
CA GLN A 26 13.67 -4.03 -15.70
C GLN A 26 12.97 -3.99 -14.33
N GLU A 27 13.04 -2.85 -13.65
CA GLU A 27 12.38 -2.61 -12.37
C GLU A 27 10.85 -2.57 -12.52
N LEU A 28 10.34 -1.96 -13.59
CA LEU A 28 8.92 -2.02 -13.94
C LEU A 28 8.43 -3.45 -14.19
N LYS A 29 9.29 -4.30 -14.78
CA LYS A 29 8.98 -5.72 -14.96
C LYS A 29 8.96 -6.47 -13.64
N GLN A 30 9.88 -6.18 -12.73
CA GLN A 30 9.87 -6.76 -11.38
C GLN A 30 8.63 -6.34 -10.60
N LEU A 31 8.19 -5.08 -10.74
CA LEU A 31 6.94 -4.60 -10.14
C LEU A 31 5.72 -5.38 -10.66
N ASP A 32 5.66 -5.68 -11.96
CA ASP A 32 4.60 -6.51 -12.54
C ASP A 32 4.64 -7.96 -12.00
N GLU A 33 5.83 -8.52 -11.77
CA GLU A 33 5.98 -9.84 -11.13
C GLU A 33 5.50 -9.83 -9.67
N LEU A 34 5.83 -8.79 -8.89
CA LEU A 34 5.36 -8.61 -7.52
C LEU A 34 3.83 -8.51 -7.46
N LYS A 35 3.21 -7.74 -8.37
CA LYS A 35 1.74 -7.64 -8.49
C LYS A 35 1.10 -8.99 -8.76
N LYS A 36 1.66 -9.77 -9.70
CA LYS A 36 1.19 -11.14 -9.98
C LYS A 36 1.35 -12.07 -8.79
N MET A 37 2.43 -11.95 -8.02
CA MET A 37 2.62 -12.73 -6.79
C MET A 37 1.55 -12.39 -5.75
N PHE A 38 1.27 -11.11 -5.57
CA PHE A 38 0.20 -10.64 -4.68
C PHE A 38 -1.16 -11.20 -5.12
N ASP A 39 -1.55 -11.01 -6.38
CA ASP A 39 -2.86 -11.47 -6.89
C ASP A 39 -3.03 -12.99 -6.73
N ASN A 40 -2.00 -13.76 -7.03
CA ASN A 40 -2.02 -15.21 -6.88
C ASN A 40 -2.15 -15.65 -5.42
N GLY A 41 -1.53 -14.93 -4.48
CA GLY A 41 -1.67 -15.20 -3.06
C GLY A 41 -3.01 -14.75 -2.52
N PHE A 42 -3.45 -13.54 -2.87
CA PHE A 42 -4.72 -12.94 -2.46
C PHE A 42 -5.91 -13.80 -2.91
N ASN A 43 -5.89 -14.32 -4.14
CA ASN A 43 -6.95 -15.20 -4.65
C ASN A 43 -7.08 -16.52 -3.87
N LYS A 44 -6.01 -16.96 -3.21
CA LYS A 44 -6.01 -18.19 -2.38
C LYS A 44 -6.44 -17.94 -0.93
N LEU A 45 -6.54 -16.67 -0.50
CA LEU A 45 -7.01 -16.32 0.83
C LEU A 45 -8.51 -16.57 0.97
N SER A 46 -8.93 -16.84 2.21
CA SER A 46 -10.35 -16.85 2.59
C SER A 46 -10.94 -15.43 2.49
N ASP A 47 -12.27 -15.32 2.40
CA ASP A 47 -12.92 -14.01 2.36
C ASP A 47 -12.68 -13.19 3.64
N ASP A 48 -12.56 -13.85 4.79
CA ASP A 48 -12.27 -13.19 6.05
C ASP A 48 -10.83 -12.66 6.08
N ASP A 49 -9.86 -13.42 5.57
CA ASP A 49 -8.47 -12.97 5.49
C ASP A 49 -8.29 -11.84 4.46
N LYS A 50 -9.03 -11.87 3.34
CA LYS A 50 -9.07 -10.76 2.37
C LYS A 50 -9.60 -9.47 2.99
N LYS A 51 -10.70 -9.57 3.75
CA LYS A 51 -11.26 -8.41 4.48
C LYS A 51 -10.26 -7.86 5.48
N TRP A 52 -9.64 -8.74 6.27
CA TRP A 52 -8.62 -8.34 7.24
C TRP A 52 -7.45 -7.64 6.56
N LEU A 53 -6.91 -8.23 5.49
CA LEU A 53 -5.79 -7.67 4.73
C LEU A 53 -6.14 -6.27 4.19
N ASN A 54 -7.31 -6.13 3.57
CA ASN A 54 -7.75 -4.84 3.04
C ASN A 54 -7.90 -3.81 4.16
N MET A 55 -8.51 -4.17 5.30
CA MET A 55 -8.65 -3.26 6.44
C MET A 55 -7.30 -2.80 6.99
N GLU A 56 -6.36 -3.72 7.19
CA GLU A 56 -5.03 -3.38 7.70
C GLU A 56 -4.22 -2.57 6.68
N PHE A 57 -4.36 -2.88 5.39
CA PHE A 57 -3.76 -2.09 4.32
C PHE A 57 -4.33 -0.66 4.27
N PHE A 58 -5.65 -0.49 4.42
CA PHE A 58 -6.27 0.84 4.46
C PHE A 58 -5.81 1.67 5.67
N LYS A 59 -5.74 1.07 6.86
CA LYS A 59 -5.19 1.78 8.04
C LYS A 59 -3.75 2.23 7.81
N TRP A 60 -2.95 1.37 7.18
CA TRP A 60 -1.57 1.69 6.87
C TRP A 60 -1.45 2.78 5.81
N ILE A 61 -2.23 2.73 4.72
CA ILE A 61 -2.14 3.74 3.65
C ILE A 61 -2.58 5.12 4.12
N GLU A 62 -3.56 5.20 5.02
CA GLU A 62 -3.96 6.46 5.67
C GLU A 62 -2.78 7.07 6.45
N LEU A 63 -2.03 6.25 7.19
CA LEU A 63 -0.83 6.71 7.89
C LEU A 63 0.28 7.10 6.91
N TYR A 64 0.53 6.29 5.88
CA TYR A 64 1.54 6.55 4.85
C TYR A 64 1.28 7.86 4.11
N ILE A 65 0.05 8.08 3.62
CA ILE A 65 -0.33 9.33 2.93
C ILE A 65 -0.26 10.51 3.88
N ASN A 66 -0.72 10.37 5.13
CA ASN A 66 -0.62 11.45 6.12
C ASN A 66 0.83 11.80 6.41
N GLU A 67 1.71 10.81 6.57
CA GLU A 67 3.14 11.04 6.77
C GLU A 67 3.76 11.73 5.54
N VAL A 68 3.57 11.17 4.33
CA VAL A 68 4.12 11.71 3.07
C VAL A 68 3.60 13.13 2.78
N SER A 69 2.31 13.38 3.01
CA SER A 69 1.71 14.72 2.84
C SER A 69 2.17 15.74 3.90
N CYS A 70 2.42 15.30 5.13
CA CYS A 70 3.02 16.15 6.16
C CYS A 70 4.47 16.53 5.82
N THR A 71 5.26 15.62 5.24
CA THR A 71 6.62 15.95 4.78
C THR A 71 6.63 16.88 3.57
N ALA A 72 5.63 16.80 2.69
CA ALA A 72 5.58 17.62 1.48
C ALA A 72 5.17 19.08 1.72
N ASN A 73 4.40 19.39 2.78
CA ASN A 73 3.78 20.71 2.97
C ASN A 73 4.23 21.50 4.19
N GLY A 74 5.35 21.17 4.85
CA GLY A 74 5.94 22.02 5.90
C GLY A 74 4.98 22.42 7.02
N CYS A 75 3.94 21.62 7.28
CA CYS A 75 2.91 21.94 8.25
C CYS A 75 3.25 21.31 9.61
N SER A 76 3.74 22.15 10.51
CA SER A 76 3.82 21.86 11.94
C SER A 76 2.40 21.83 12.51
N GLY A 77 1.74 20.67 12.55
CA GLY A 77 0.40 20.58 13.13
C GLY A 77 -0.38 19.29 12.85
N CYS A 78 0.09 18.16 13.37
CA CYS A 78 -0.75 16.95 13.46
C CYS A 78 -1.76 17.10 14.60
N ALA A 79 -2.90 17.75 14.34
CA ALA A 79 -4.12 17.67 15.15
C ALA A 79 -5.30 18.29 14.40
N GLY A 80 -6.00 17.51 13.58
CA GLY A 80 -7.24 17.96 12.94
C GLY A 80 -7.65 16.99 11.85
N GLY A 81 -8.74 16.27 12.07
CA GLY A 81 -9.22 15.20 11.21
C GLY A 81 -9.38 15.63 9.76
N CYS A 82 -8.98 14.73 8.86
CA CYS A 82 -9.44 14.77 7.48
C CYS A 82 -10.91 14.30 7.50
N ASP A 83 -11.84 15.25 7.50
CA ASP A 83 -13.25 14.97 7.22
C ASP A 83 -13.35 14.32 5.83
N ILE A 84 -13.64 13.02 5.80
CA ILE A 84 -14.05 12.31 4.59
C ILE A 84 -15.57 12.49 4.52
N GLU A 85 -16.04 13.39 3.65
CA GLU A 85 -17.46 13.47 3.30
C GLU A 85 -17.84 12.22 2.46
N PHE A 86 -18.80 11.45 2.97
CA PHE A 86 -19.39 10.25 2.35
C PHE A 86 -20.32 10.59 1.18
#